data_AF-A0A6B2UKK6-F1
#
_entry.id   AF-A0A6B2UKK6-F1
#
_cell.length_a   1.000
_cell.length_b   1.000
_cell.length_c   1.000
_cell.angle_alpha   90.00
_cell.angle_beta   90.00
_cell.angle_gamma   90.00
#
_symmetry.space_group_name_H-M   'P 1'
#
loop_
_entity.id
_entity.type
_entity.pdbx_description
1 polymer ?
#
loop_
_entity_poly.entity_id
_entity_poly.type
_entity_poly.pdbx_seq_one_letter_code
_entity_poly.pdbx_strand_id
1 'polypeptide(L)'
;LRIGVPAAPAFGSTLDLQRALRPLQRFRTAGTRRRKVLDETATAELSARAGGLVLPVYRTVERREATLHLVLDASPSMRVWERMFEELRQVFSQLGAFAGIRCHYLHEGPDASAPLALAAAPDGGPRYAPERLADPTGRSLTLVVSDCAGELWRSGQGHRLLHRLARSGPVSVLQPLPQRLWSRTRLPVVFGRLTRTGTGRL
;
A
#
# COMPACT_ATOMS: atom_id res chain seq x y z
N LEU A 1 29.93 -28.27 -9.27
CA LEU A 1 29.28 -27.00 -9.66
C LEU A 1 27.77 -27.14 -9.48
N ARG A 2 27.16 -26.39 -8.56
CA ARG A 2 25.69 -26.30 -8.45
C ARG A 2 25.23 -25.19 -9.40
N ILE A 3 24.71 -25.58 -10.56
CA ILE A 3 24.09 -24.65 -11.50
C ILE A 3 22.71 -24.32 -10.92
N GLY A 4 22.56 -23.11 -10.36
CA GLY A 4 21.26 -22.62 -9.90
C GLY A 4 20.39 -22.33 -11.12
N VAL A 5 19.41 -23.20 -11.38
CA VAL A 5 18.37 -22.91 -12.38
C VAL A 5 17.53 -21.74 -11.85
N PRO A 6 17.37 -20.63 -12.61
CA PRO A 6 16.51 -19.54 -12.19
C PRO A 6 15.10 -20.08 -12.00
N ALA A 7 14.56 -19.96 -10.79
CA ALA A 7 13.20 -20.38 -10.52
C ALA A 7 12.22 -19.50 -11.34
N ALA A 8 11.16 -20.09 -11.90
CA ALA A 8 10.21 -19.38 -12.77
C ALA A 8 9.49 -18.23 -12.03
N PRO A 9 9.35 -17.03 -12.63
CA PRO A 9 8.71 -15.87 -11.99
C PRO A 9 7.31 -16.21 -11.44
N ALA A 10 6.97 -15.64 -10.29
CA ALA A 10 5.67 -15.87 -9.66
C ALA A 10 4.53 -15.22 -10.47
N PHE A 11 4.82 -14.12 -11.16
CA PHE A 11 3.92 -13.52 -12.14
C PHE A 11 4.28 -13.93 -13.57
N GLY A 12 3.28 -14.30 -14.37
CA GLY A 12 3.48 -14.67 -15.78
C GLY A 12 3.99 -13.53 -16.67
N SER A 13 3.72 -12.27 -16.31
CA SER A 13 4.24 -11.07 -16.98
C SER A 13 4.32 -9.87 -16.03
N THR A 14 5.52 -9.53 -15.60
CA THR A 14 5.79 -8.35 -14.76
C THR A 14 5.44 -7.04 -15.48
N LEU A 15 5.65 -6.98 -16.80
CA LEU A 15 5.37 -5.78 -17.60
C LEU A 15 3.87 -5.50 -17.70
N ASP A 16 3.04 -6.52 -17.88
CA ASP A 16 1.60 -6.33 -17.96
C ASP A 16 1.02 -5.95 -16.60
N LEU A 17 1.56 -6.52 -15.52
CA LEU A 17 1.23 -6.07 -14.17
C LEU A 17 1.61 -4.60 -13.95
N GLN A 18 2.82 -4.18 -14.34
CA GLN A 18 3.22 -2.77 -14.26
C GLN A 18 2.29 -1.86 -15.06
N ARG A 19 1.93 -2.25 -16.30
CA ARG A 19 0.98 -1.51 -17.15
C ARG A 19 -0.38 -1.38 -16.48
N ALA A 20 -0.91 -2.46 -15.92
CA ALA A 20 -2.19 -2.46 -15.22
C ALA A 20 -2.16 -1.57 -13.97
N LEU A 21 -1.00 -1.43 -13.32
CA LEU A 21 -0.81 -0.60 -12.13
C LEU A 21 -0.44 0.86 -12.43
N ARG A 22 -0.12 1.24 -13.68
CA ARG A 22 0.17 2.65 -14.07
C ARG A 22 -0.83 3.68 -13.56
N PRO A 23 -2.16 3.43 -13.52
CA PRO A 23 -3.11 4.36 -12.95
C PRO A 23 -2.78 4.81 -11.52
N LEU A 24 -2.06 3.99 -10.74
CA LEU A 24 -1.64 4.33 -9.38
C LEU A 24 -0.59 5.45 -9.32
N GLN A 25 0.12 5.77 -10.41
CA GLN A 25 1.01 6.94 -10.42
C GLN A 25 0.23 8.27 -10.23
N ARG A 26 -1.05 8.27 -10.64
CA ARG A 26 -1.98 9.38 -10.43
C ARG A 26 -2.77 9.24 -9.13
N PHE A 27 -2.54 8.18 -8.35
CA PHE A 27 -3.21 7.97 -7.08
C PHE A 27 -2.86 9.11 -6.13
N ARG A 28 -3.90 9.67 -5.52
CA ARG A 28 -3.82 10.71 -4.50
C ARG A 28 -4.82 10.32 -3.43
N THR A 29 -4.39 10.34 -2.18
CA THR A 29 -5.28 10.13 -1.06
C THR A 29 -5.93 11.47 -0.67
N ALA A 30 -7.10 11.43 -0.03
CA ALA A 30 -7.83 12.66 0.33
C ALA A 30 -7.01 13.60 1.25
N GLY A 31 -6.04 13.07 1.99
CA GLY A 31 -5.15 13.83 2.87
C GLY A 31 -3.95 14.50 2.18
N THR A 32 -3.63 14.18 0.92
CA THR A 32 -2.53 14.88 0.21
C THR A 32 -2.95 16.31 -0.14
N ARG A 33 -2.58 17.28 0.69
CA ARG A 33 -2.64 18.70 0.28
C ARG A 33 -1.53 18.94 -0.73
N ARG A 34 -1.86 19.55 -1.88
CA ARG A 34 -0.88 20.00 -2.86
C ARG A 34 0.17 20.87 -2.16
N ARG A 35 1.38 20.33 -1.99
CA ARG A 35 2.47 21.08 -1.39
C ARG A 35 2.82 22.25 -2.31
N LYS A 36 2.59 23.45 -1.80
CA LYS A 36 3.02 24.69 -2.42
C LYS A 36 4.43 24.99 -1.93
N VAL A 37 5.35 25.27 -2.86
CA VAL A 37 6.68 25.79 -2.53
C VAL A 37 6.75 27.23 -3.02
N LEU A 38 7.53 28.06 -2.32
CA LEU A 38 7.83 29.41 -2.78
C LEU A 38 8.55 29.31 -4.13
N ASP A 39 8.04 30.01 -5.11
CA ASP A 39 8.74 30.27 -6.35
C ASP A 39 9.60 31.51 -6.11
N GLU A 40 10.85 31.29 -5.71
CA GLU A 40 11.77 32.36 -5.34
C GLU A 40 11.96 33.36 -6.48
N THR A 41 12.07 32.87 -7.71
CA THR A 41 12.21 33.70 -8.91
C THR A 41 10.97 34.54 -9.16
N ALA A 42 9.78 33.91 -9.20
CA ALA A 42 8.54 34.67 -9.42
C ALA A 42 8.23 35.63 -8.26
N THR A 43 8.60 35.27 -7.03
CA THR A 43 8.50 36.13 -5.85
C THR A 43 9.40 37.36 -6.01
N ALA A 44 10.66 37.18 -6.42
CA ALA A 44 11.59 38.29 -6.65
C ALA A 44 11.08 39.23 -7.75
N GLU A 45 10.62 38.68 -8.87
CA GLU A 45 10.10 39.47 -9.98
C GLU A 45 8.84 40.27 -9.61
N LEU A 46 7.88 39.65 -8.93
CA LEU A 46 6.65 40.31 -8.51
C LEU A 46 6.93 41.41 -7.47
N SER A 47 7.82 41.11 -6.52
CA SER A 47 8.20 42.07 -5.47
C SER A 47 8.95 43.28 -6.04
N ALA A 48 9.82 43.07 -7.02
CA ALA A 48 10.51 44.15 -7.72
C ALA A 48 9.53 45.06 -8.48
N ARG A 49 8.53 44.49 -9.16
CA ARG A 49 7.48 45.26 -9.84
C ARG A 49 6.55 45.99 -8.87
N ALA A 50 6.35 45.45 -7.67
CA ALA A 50 5.50 46.03 -6.64
C ALA A 50 6.20 47.12 -5.79
N GLY A 51 7.33 47.66 -6.25
CA GLY A 51 8.02 48.77 -5.57
C GLY A 51 8.72 48.37 -4.28
N GLY A 52 9.17 47.11 -4.17
CA GLY A 52 9.92 46.60 -3.01
C GLY A 52 9.07 45.92 -1.94
N LEU A 53 7.75 45.81 -2.14
CA LEU A 53 6.89 45.03 -1.26
C LEU A 53 7.07 43.53 -1.54
N VAL A 54 7.43 42.73 -0.53
CA VAL A 54 7.66 41.29 -0.68
C VAL A 54 6.33 40.56 -0.88
N LEU A 55 6.09 40.06 -2.09
CA LEU A 55 4.87 39.35 -2.48
C LEU A 55 5.17 37.89 -2.82
N PRO A 56 4.93 36.94 -1.89
CA PRO A 56 5.28 35.54 -2.10
C PRO A 56 4.43 34.88 -3.19
N VAL A 57 5.09 34.33 -4.21
CA VAL A 57 4.45 33.54 -5.27
C VAL A 57 4.69 32.06 -4.97
N TYR A 58 3.64 31.26 -5.00
CA TYR A 58 3.73 29.83 -4.71
C TYR A 58 3.40 28.99 -5.93
N ARG A 59 4.24 27.99 -6.21
CA ARG A 59 3.97 26.96 -7.23
C ARG A 59 3.62 25.62 -6.60
N THR A 60 2.74 24.88 -7.25
CA THR A 60 2.43 23.50 -6.85
C THR A 60 3.59 22.59 -7.26
N VAL A 61 4.07 21.76 -6.34
CA VAL A 61 5.02 20.69 -6.69
C VAL A 61 4.30 19.36 -6.66
N GLU A 62 4.34 18.64 -7.78
CA GLU A 62 3.91 17.25 -7.82
C GLU A 62 4.97 16.38 -7.13
N ARG A 63 4.81 16.16 -5.81
CA ARG A 63 5.55 15.09 -5.13
C ARG A 63 4.66 13.88 -4.92
N ARG A 64 5.28 12.70 -4.99
CA ARG A 64 4.71 11.46 -4.50
C ARG A 64 4.64 11.61 -2.98
N GLU A 65 3.44 11.64 -2.44
CA GLU A 65 3.23 11.85 -1.01
C GLU A 65 2.69 10.62 -0.29
N ALA A 66 2.12 9.67 -1.03
CA ALA A 66 1.54 8.47 -0.46
C ALA A 66 2.61 7.41 -0.16
N THR A 67 2.60 6.82 1.03
CA THR A 67 3.40 5.63 1.36
C THR A 67 2.56 4.37 1.16
N LEU A 68 3.12 3.35 0.50
CA LEU A 68 2.49 2.02 0.42
C LEU A 68 2.95 1.17 1.60
N HIS A 69 2.01 0.70 2.42
CA HIS A 69 2.22 -0.41 3.33
C HIS A 69 1.86 -1.71 2.62
N LEU A 70 2.87 -2.51 2.30
CA LEU A 70 2.70 -3.84 1.72
C LEU A 70 2.80 -4.86 2.87
N VAL A 71 1.72 -5.56 3.16
CA VAL A 71 1.59 -6.41 4.35
C VAL A 71 1.38 -7.86 3.93
N LEU A 72 2.29 -8.77 4.26
CA LEU A 72 2.12 -10.20 4.03
C LEU A 72 1.50 -10.85 5.27
N ASP A 73 0.41 -11.59 5.11
CA ASP A 73 -0.05 -12.56 6.11
C ASP A 73 1.04 -13.62 6.33
N ALA A 74 1.50 -13.79 7.57
CA ALA A 74 2.60 -14.70 7.91
C ALA A 74 2.12 -16.07 8.42
N SER A 75 0.90 -16.46 8.06
CA SER A 75 0.40 -17.82 8.31
C SER A 75 1.19 -18.86 7.50
N PRO A 76 1.25 -20.13 7.94
CA PRO A 76 2.09 -21.15 7.29
C PRO A 76 1.78 -21.37 5.80
N SER A 77 0.53 -21.23 5.38
CA SER A 77 0.11 -21.34 3.97
C SER A 77 0.63 -20.22 3.09
N MET A 78 1.13 -19.13 3.68
CA MET A 78 1.65 -17.96 2.98
C MET A 78 3.12 -18.07 2.59
N ARG A 79 3.87 -19.06 3.12
CA ARG A 79 5.28 -19.29 2.80
C ARG A 79 5.53 -19.48 1.30
N VAL A 80 4.65 -20.21 0.61
CA VAL A 80 4.76 -20.44 -0.84
C VAL A 80 4.57 -19.15 -1.67
N TRP A 81 4.02 -18.10 -1.06
CA TRP A 81 3.73 -16.81 -1.69
C TRP A 81 4.74 -15.71 -1.35
N GLU A 82 5.75 -15.98 -0.52
CA GLU A 82 6.78 -15.00 -0.15
C GLU A 82 7.54 -14.46 -1.36
N ARG A 83 7.83 -15.33 -2.33
CA ARG A 83 8.45 -14.90 -3.59
C ARG A 83 7.56 -13.95 -4.38
N MET A 84 6.26 -14.26 -4.48
CA MET A 84 5.29 -13.40 -5.17
C MET A 84 5.20 -12.04 -4.49
N PHE A 85 5.22 -12.02 -3.16
CA PHE A 85 5.24 -10.80 -2.36
C PHE A 85 6.46 -9.92 -2.65
N GLU A 86 7.64 -10.54 -2.75
CA GLU A 86 8.88 -9.83 -3.10
C GLU A 86 8.87 -9.30 -4.54
N GLU A 87 8.40 -10.09 -5.51
CA GLU A 87 8.22 -9.62 -6.89
C GLU A 87 7.22 -8.44 -6.96
N LEU A 88 6.14 -8.49 -6.18
CA LEU A 88 5.16 -7.42 -6.09
C LEU A 88 5.77 -6.13 -5.49
N ARG A 89 6.61 -6.26 -4.45
CA ARG A 89 7.37 -5.15 -3.86
C ARG A 89 8.26 -4.49 -4.92
N GLN A 90 8.95 -5.29 -5.74
CA GLN A 90 9.81 -4.80 -6.82
C GLN A 90 9.00 -4.07 -7.90
N VAL A 91 7.86 -4.63 -8.30
CA VAL A 91 6.93 -4.00 -9.24
C VAL A 91 6.48 -2.62 -8.75
N PHE A 92 6.03 -2.51 -7.50
CA PHE A 92 5.63 -1.23 -6.95
C PHE A 92 6.79 -0.23 -6.82
N SER A 93 7.99 -0.73 -6.52
CA SER A 93 9.20 0.10 -6.43
C SER A 93 9.54 0.72 -7.79
N GLN A 94 9.52 -0.10 -8.85
CA GLN A 94 9.78 0.31 -10.23
C GLN A 94 8.67 1.19 -10.80
N LEU A 95 7.42 0.96 -10.41
CA LEU A 95 6.28 1.78 -10.81
C LEU A 95 6.46 3.24 -10.38
N GLY A 96 7.11 3.49 -9.25
CA GLY A 96 7.30 4.83 -8.73
C GLY A 96 5.96 5.54 -8.47
N ALA A 97 4.94 4.83 -7.98
CA ALA A 97 3.67 5.49 -7.63
C ALA A 97 3.73 6.17 -6.24
N PHE A 98 4.60 5.68 -5.36
CA PHE A 98 4.62 6.01 -3.93
C PHE A 98 5.89 6.77 -3.53
N ALA A 99 5.80 7.52 -2.43
CA ALA A 99 6.93 8.18 -1.78
C ALA A 99 7.91 7.15 -1.19
N GLY A 100 7.36 6.02 -0.74
CA GLY A 100 8.09 4.88 -0.22
C GLY A 100 7.19 3.66 -0.11
N ILE A 101 7.80 2.50 0.02
CA ILE A 101 7.14 1.21 0.20
C ILE A 101 7.68 0.60 1.48
N ARG A 102 6.80 0.28 2.43
CA ARG A 102 7.14 -0.35 3.70
C ARG A 102 6.53 -1.74 3.73
N CYS A 103 7.39 -2.74 3.92
CA CYS A 103 6.96 -4.13 4.02
C CYS A 103 6.74 -4.52 5.48
N HIS A 104 5.68 -5.26 5.70
CA HIS A 104 5.29 -5.75 7.01
C HIS A 104 4.85 -7.20 6.90
N TYR A 105 5.09 -7.98 7.94
CA TYR A 105 4.62 -9.36 8.06
C TYR A 105 3.64 -9.40 9.22
N LEU A 106 2.41 -9.84 8.96
CA LEU A 106 1.30 -9.88 9.90
C LEU A 106 1.20 -11.27 10.52
N HIS A 107 1.42 -11.32 11.83
CA HIS A 107 1.36 -12.52 12.64
C HIS A 107 0.19 -12.45 13.61
N GLU A 108 -0.20 -13.62 14.09
CA GLU A 108 -0.93 -13.74 15.35
C GLU A 108 -0.10 -13.09 16.46
N GLY A 109 -0.76 -12.33 17.31
CA GLY A 109 -0.10 -11.67 18.42
C GLY A 109 0.02 -12.59 19.65
N PRO A 110 0.72 -12.15 20.70
CA PRO A 110 1.09 -13.00 21.83
C PRO A 110 -0.09 -13.46 22.69
N ASP A 111 -1.18 -12.68 22.73
CA ASP A 111 -2.33 -12.95 23.59
C ASP A 111 -3.61 -12.26 23.08
N ALA A 112 -4.72 -12.43 23.80
CA ALA A 112 -6.01 -11.85 23.43
C ALA A 112 -6.07 -10.31 23.49
N SER A 113 -5.20 -9.67 24.28
CA SER A 113 -5.14 -8.21 24.42
C SER A 113 -4.39 -7.55 23.26
N ALA A 114 -3.38 -8.25 22.73
CA ALA A 114 -2.65 -7.92 21.52
C ALA A 114 -2.76 -9.09 20.53
N PRO A 115 -3.92 -9.32 19.90
CA PRO A 115 -4.21 -10.53 19.13
C PRO A 115 -3.54 -10.56 17.75
N LEU A 116 -2.92 -9.46 17.32
CA LEU A 116 -2.19 -9.36 16.06
C LEU A 116 -0.90 -8.58 16.29
N ALA A 117 0.15 -8.96 15.58
CA ALA A 117 1.43 -8.26 15.61
C ALA A 117 2.02 -8.15 14.21
N LEU A 118 2.77 -7.07 13.98
CA LEU A 118 3.57 -6.88 12.78
C LEU A 118 5.05 -7.10 13.09
N ALA A 119 5.80 -7.51 12.07
CA ALA A 119 7.25 -7.46 12.02
C ALA A 119 7.74 -6.88 10.70
N ALA A 120 8.99 -6.43 10.66
CA ALA A 120 9.64 -5.93 9.44
C ALA A 120 10.26 -7.06 8.59
N ALA A 121 10.38 -8.28 9.14
CA ALA A 121 10.95 -9.44 8.48
C ALA A 121 10.09 -10.69 8.76
N PRO A 122 10.13 -11.71 7.89
CA PRO A 122 9.25 -12.88 7.97
C PRO A 122 9.55 -13.77 9.18
N ASP A 123 10.84 -14.04 9.41
CA ASP A 123 11.31 -15.01 10.41
C ASP A 123 11.58 -14.41 11.80
N GLY A 124 11.24 -13.13 12.01
CA GLY A 124 11.34 -12.50 13.33
C GLY A 124 11.80 -11.05 13.30
N GLY A 125 12.04 -10.52 14.51
CA GLY A 125 12.34 -9.11 14.76
C GLY A 125 11.35 -8.51 15.76
N PRO A 126 11.58 -7.25 16.17
CA PRO A 126 10.71 -6.57 17.12
C PRO A 126 9.25 -6.59 16.64
N ARG A 127 8.37 -7.15 17.47
CA ARG A 127 6.93 -7.17 17.21
C ARG A 127 6.34 -5.81 17.52
N TYR A 128 5.36 -5.39 16.72
CA TYR A 128 4.67 -4.14 16.96
C TYR A 128 3.20 -4.15 16.58
N ALA A 129 2.46 -3.24 17.21
CA ALA A 129 1.03 -3.09 17.05
C ALA A 129 0.65 -2.77 15.57
N PRO A 130 -0.31 -3.50 14.97
CA PRO A 130 -0.82 -3.24 13.63
C PRO A 130 -1.40 -1.83 13.43
N GLU A 131 -1.79 -1.16 14.51
CA GLU A 131 -2.30 0.20 14.55
C GLU A 131 -1.31 1.21 13.95
N ARG A 132 0.00 0.89 13.90
CA ARG A 132 1.00 1.72 13.21
C ARG A 132 0.79 1.83 11.69
N LEU A 133 -0.01 0.96 11.09
CA LEU A 133 -0.39 1.07 9.68
C LEU A 133 -1.44 2.16 9.44
N ALA A 134 -2.19 2.54 10.49
CA ALA A 134 -3.14 3.63 10.39
C ALA A 134 -2.38 4.95 10.30
N ASP A 135 -2.64 5.69 9.23
CA ASP A 135 -2.08 7.02 9.04
C ASP A 135 -3.22 8.06 9.11
N PRO A 136 -3.37 8.79 10.22
CA PRO A 136 -4.42 9.80 10.35
C PRO A 136 -4.21 10.99 9.40
N THR A 137 -3.01 11.17 8.83
CA THR A 137 -2.79 12.18 7.79
C THR A 137 -3.40 11.76 6.45
N GLY A 138 -3.83 10.49 6.35
CA GLY A 138 -4.42 9.93 5.16
C GLY A 138 -3.44 9.91 3.99
N ARG A 139 -2.13 9.77 4.22
CA ARG A 139 -1.07 9.73 3.19
C ARG A 139 -0.50 8.34 3.05
N SER A 140 -1.26 7.31 3.42
CA SER A 140 -0.86 5.92 3.24
C SER A 140 -1.93 5.12 2.51
N LEU A 141 -1.49 4.06 1.84
CA LEU A 141 -2.34 3.00 1.30
C LEU A 141 -1.84 1.69 1.87
N THR A 142 -2.75 0.82 2.29
CA THR A 142 -2.41 -0.52 2.75
C THR A 142 -2.86 -1.58 1.74
N LEU A 143 -1.93 -2.42 1.31
CA LEU A 143 -2.20 -3.62 0.53
C LEU A 143 -1.84 -4.85 1.36
N VAL A 144 -2.85 -5.60 1.79
CA VAL A 144 -2.68 -6.86 2.52
C VAL A 144 -2.65 -8.01 1.52
N VAL A 145 -1.62 -8.83 1.55
CA VAL A 145 -1.47 -10.03 0.72
C VAL A 145 -1.75 -11.24 1.60
N SER A 146 -2.83 -11.96 1.32
CA SER A 146 -3.28 -13.06 2.18
C SER A 146 -4.15 -14.05 1.43
N ASP A 147 -4.02 -15.33 1.78
CA ASP A 147 -4.91 -16.39 1.34
C ASP A 147 -6.27 -16.40 2.07
N CYS A 148 -6.43 -15.53 3.06
CA CYS A 148 -7.64 -15.38 3.87
C CYS A 148 -8.10 -16.68 4.54
N ALA A 149 -7.20 -17.62 4.83
CA ALA A 149 -7.55 -18.94 5.37
C ALA A 149 -7.02 -19.20 6.79
N GLY A 150 -5.94 -18.51 7.19
CA GLY A 150 -5.29 -18.68 8.49
C GLY A 150 -6.13 -18.30 9.72
N GLU A 151 -5.58 -18.56 10.91
CA GLU A 151 -6.27 -18.34 12.20
C GLU A 151 -6.68 -16.88 12.40
N LEU A 152 -5.86 -15.93 11.92
CA LEU A 152 -6.19 -14.51 11.97
C LEU A 152 -7.53 -14.19 11.27
N TRP A 153 -7.91 -14.95 10.24
CA TRP A 153 -9.19 -14.80 9.56
C TRP A 153 -10.30 -15.61 10.22
N ARG A 154 -10.01 -16.83 10.70
CA ARG A 154 -10.96 -17.69 11.41
C ARG A 154 -11.49 -17.03 12.69
N SER A 155 -10.60 -16.42 13.48
CA SER A 155 -10.94 -15.69 14.71
C SER A 155 -11.62 -14.34 14.45
N GLY A 156 -11.69 -13.87 13.20
CA GLY A 156 -12.24 -12.56 12.84
C GLY A 156 -11.29 -11.38 13.04
N GLN A 157 -10.06 -11.62 13.51
CA GLN A 157 -9.10 -10.56 13.80
C GLN A 157 -8.62 -9.82 12.54
N GLY A 158 -8.40 -10.53 11.44
CA GLY A 158 -8.09 -9.94 10.14
C GLY A 158 -9.20 -9.02 9.63
N HIS A 159 -10.46 -9.43 9.77
CA HIS A 159 -11.62 -8.61 9.41
C HIS A 159 -11.67 -7.30 10.22
N ARG A 160 -11.47 -7.40 11.54
CA ARG A 160 -11.44 -6.23 12.44
C ARG A 160 -10.29 -5.30 12.09
N LEU A 161 -9.11 -5.84 11.76
CA LEU A 161 -7.97 -5.05 11.30
C LEU A 161 -8.32 -4.28 10.01
N LEU A 162 -8.83 -4.97 8.98
CA LEU A 162 -9.22 -4.32 7.72
C LEU A 162 -10.25 -3.22 7.96
N HIS A 163 -11.27 -3.47 8.79
CA HIS A 163 -12.28 -2.47 9.15
C HIS A 163 -11.67 -1.25 9.85
N ARG A 164 -10.72 -1.45 10.79
CA ARG A 164 -10.02 -0.33 11.44
C ARG A 164 -9.18 0.47 10.46
N LEU A 165 -8.40 -0.19 9.62
CA LEU A 165 -7.54 0.47 8.63
C LEU A 165 -8.36 1.24 7.59
N ALA A 166 -9.51 0.69 7.16
CA ALA A 166 -10.39 1.35 6.20
C ALA A 166 -10.97 2.68 6.72
N ARG A 167 -10.99 2.89 8.04
CA ARG A 167 -11.42 4.16 8.65
C ARG A 167 -10.36 5.26 8.57
N SER A 168 -9.09 4.93 8.40
CA SER A 168 -7.99 5.89 8.33
C SER A 168 -7.44 6.08 6.92
N GLY A 169 -7.62 5.11 6.03
CA GLY A 169 -7.19 5.25 4.66
C GLY A 169 -7.60 4.10 3.74
N PRO A 170 -7.16 4.16 2.47
CA PRO A 170 -7.43 3.13 1.48
C PRO A 170 -6.76 1.81 1.84
N VAL A 171 -7.57 0.74 1.89
CA VAL A 171 -7.12 -0.62 2.18
C VAL A 171 -7.59 -1.54 1.07
N SER A 172 -6.73 -2.47 0.68
CA SER A 172 -7.04 -3.51 -0.29
C SER A 172 -6.44 -4.84 0.13
N VAL A 173 -7.07 -5.93 -0.31
CA VAL A 173 -6.58 -7.30 -0.10
C VAL A 173 -6.24 -7.90 -1.47
N LEU A 174 -5.01 -8.37 -1.63
CA LEU A 174 -4.59 -9.19 -2.75
C LEU A 174 -4.62 -10.65 -2.32
N GLN A 175 -5.53 -11.39 -2.93
CA GLN A 175 -5.76 -12.80 -2.68
C GLN A 175 -5.06 -13.63 -3.76
N PRO A 176 -3.95 -14.34 -3.43
CA PRO A 176 -3.15 -15.04 -4.42
C PRO A 176 -3.75 -16.37 -4.90
N LEU A 177 -4.73 -16.92 -4.17
CA LEU A 177 -5.39 -18.16 -4.58
C LEU A 177 -6.14 -17.97 -5.91
N PRO A 178 -6.24 -19.01 -6.75
CA PRO A 178 -7.12 -18.99 -7.91
C PRO A 178 -8.57 -18.65 -7.53
N GLN A 179 -9.25 -17.85 -8.35
CA GLN A 179 -10.59 -17.32 -8.06
C GLN A 179 -11.62 -18.40 -7.70
N ARG A 180 -11.52 -19.60 -8.29
CA ARG A 180 -12.38 -20.75 -7.97
C ARG A 180 -12.33 -21.20 -6.50
N LEU A 181 -11.26 -20.85 -5.78
CA LEU A 181 -11.07 -21.19 -4.37
C LEU A 181 -11.53 -20.08 -3.43
N TRP A 182 -11.87 -18.89 -3.93
CA TRP A 182 -12.18 -17.74 -3.07
C TRP A 182 -13.41 -17.96 -2.19
N SER A 183 -14.41 -18.72 -2.66
CA SER A 183 -15.60 -19.09 -1.88
C SER A 183 -15.29 -19.95 -0.65
N ARG A 184 -14.07 -20.51 -0.57
CA ARG A 184 -13.61 -21.34 0.56
C ARG A 184 -12.73 -20.56 1.54
N THR A 185 -12.45 -19.29 1.24
CA THR A 185 -11.70 -18.42 2.15
C THR A 185 -12.61 -17.85 3.23
N ARG A 186 -12.02 -17.32 4.29
CA ARG A 186 -12.77 -16.70 5.39
C ARG A 186 -13.09 -15.23 5.14
N LEU A 187 -12.70 -14.68 3.99
CA LEU A 187 -13.06 -13.33 3.56
C LEU A 187 -14.13 -13.44 2.46
N PRO A 188 -15.42 -13.19 2.78
CA PRO A 188 -16.50 -13.35 1.81
C PRO A 188 -16.28 -12.47 0.58
N VAL A 189 -16.44 -13.05 -0.60
CA VAL A 189 -16.34 -12.32 -1.87
C VAL A 189 -17.73 -12.09 -2.44
N VAL A 190 -18.00 -10.84 -2.82
CA VAL A 190 -19.18 -10.46 -3.59
C VAL A 190 -18.72 -9.95 -4.95
N PHE A 191 -19.32 -10.47 -6.02
CA PHE A 191 -19.08 -9.97 -7.36
C PHE A 191 -19.75 -8.62 -7.53
N GLY A 192 -18.98 -7.63 -7.96
CA GLY A 192 -19.47 -6.28 -8.17
C GLY A 192 -18.66 -5.57 -9.23
N ARG A 193 -19.29 -4.56 -9.84
CA ARG A 193 -18.60 -3.62 -10.73
C ARG A 193 -18.19 -2.42 -9.92
N LEU A 194 -16.88 -2.19 -9.83
CA LEU A 194 -16.35 -0.97 -9.23
C LEU A 194 -16.43 0.16 -10.24
N THR A 195 -17.18 1.21 -9.89
CA THR A 195 -17.25 2.44 -10.67
C THR A 195 -16.57 3.55 -9.90
N ARG A 196 -15.74 4.35 -10.57
CA ARG A 196 -15.27 5.61 -10.01
C ARG A 196 -16.44 6.60 -10.01
N THR A 197 -16.96 6.95 -8.85
CA THR A 197 -17.87 8.10 -8.73
C THR A 197 -17.05 9.36 -8.94
N GLY A 198 -17.15 9.97 -10.12
CA GLY A 198 -16.42 11.18 -10.47
C GLY A 198 -17.32 12.42 -10.42
N THR A 199 -16.99 13.37 -9.55
CA THR A 199 -17.15 14.81 -9.82
C THR A 199 -15.76 15.42 -9.78
N GLY A 200 -15.20 15.69 -10.96
CA GLY A 200 -13.88 16.30 -11.11
C GLY A 200 -13.39 16.13 -12.55
N ARG A 201 -13.66 17.14 -13.38
CA ARG A 201 -13.14 17.27 -14.74
C ARG A 201 -11.60 17.23 -14.72
N LEU A 202 -11.05 16.59 -15.76
CA LEU A 202 -9.63 16.62 -16.11
C LEU A 202 -9.15 18.05 -16.36
#